data_AF-A0A560DPI5-F1
#
_entry.id   AF-A0A560DPI5-F1
#
_cell.length_a   1.000
_cell.length_b   1.000
_cell.length_c   1.000
_cell.angle_alpha   90.00
_cell.angle_beta   90.00
_cell.angle_gamma   90.00
#
_symmetry.space_group_name_H-M   'P 1'
#
loop_
_entity.id
_entity.type
_entity.pdbx_description
1 polymer ?
#
loop_
_entity_poly.entity_id
_entity_poly.type
_entity_poly.pdbx_seq_one_letter_code
_entity_poly.pdbx_strand_id
1 'polypeptide(L)' 'MRGRYADQGGLFSYIAPDERVPTNHPLRKVRELVRDVLSDLNRSLGRLYASEGRPSIPPEQC' A
#
# COMPACT_ATOMS: atom_id res chain seq x y z
N MET A 1 22.16 33.21 10.70
CA MET A 1 21.46 32.00 11.19
C MET A 1 20.54 31.43 10.12
N ARG A 2 21.00 30.39 9.43
CA ARG A 2 20.22 29.19 9.10
C ARG A 2 21.25 28.12 8.74
N GLY A 3 21.23 27.01 9.49
CA GLY A 3 22.26 25.97 9.43
C GLY A 3 22.32 25.33 8.05
N ARG A 4 23.51 24.79 7.74
CA ARG A 4 23.82 23.98 6.57
C ARG A 4 22.66 23.04 6.26
N TYR A 5 22.05 23.18 5.08
CA TYR A 5 21.01 22.26 4.60
C TYR A 5 21.68 20.91 4.39
N ALA A 6 21.45 19.99 5.33
CA ALA A 6 21.72 18.58 5.12
C ALA A 6 20.61 18.08 4.19
N ASP A 7 21.01 17.45 3.08
CA ASP A 7 20.13 16.70 2.22
C ASP A 7 19.23 15.81 3.10
N GLN A 8 17.96 16.17 3.21
CA GLN A 8 16.96 15.30 3.81
C GLN A 8 16.81 14.16 2.80
N GLY A 9 17.60 13.10 3.00
CA GLY A 9 17.69 11.96 2.09
C GLY A 9 16.30 11.56 1.58
N GLY A 10 16.24 11.23 0.29
CA GLY A 10 15.01 11.11 -0.50
C GLY A 10 13.78 10.69 0.31
N LEU A 11 12.87 11.65 0.51
CA LEU A 11 11.62 11.51 1.28
C LEU A 11 10.74 10.34 0.79
N PHE A 12 11.00 9.83 -0.41
CA PHE A 12 10.28 8.73 -1.02
C PHE A 12 11.28 7.68 -1.52
N SER A 13 11.26 6.51 -0.89
CA SER A 13 11.85 5.31 -1.49
C SER A 13 10.75 4.54 -2.20
N TYR A 14 10.68 4.72 -3.52
CA TYR A 14 9.90 3.84 -4.40
C TYR A 14 10.65 2.52 -4.54
N ILE A 15 10.63 1.73 -3.47
CA ILE A 15 11.12 0.36 -3.47
C ILE A 15 9.87 -0.50 -3.33
N ALA A 16 9.69 -1.44 -4.25
CA ALA A 16 8.56 -2.35 -4.15
C ALA A 16 8.62 -3.07 -2.78
N PRO A 17 7.50 -3.24 -2.06
CA PRO A 17 7.52 -3.97 -0.79
C PRO A 17 8.15 -5.37 -0.91
N ASP A 18 8.03 -5.97 -2.10
CA ASP A 18 8.65 -7.24 -2.45
C ASP A 18 10.16 -7.18 -2.60
N GLU A 19 10.75 -6.05 -2.96
CA GLU A 19 12.20 -5.87 -3.01
C GLU A 19 12.80 -5.72 -1.62
N ARG A 20 12.00 -5.31 -0.62
CA ARG A 20 12.46 -5.17 0.78
C ARG A 20 12.60 -6.50 1.51
N VAL A 21 11.86 -7.53 1.10
CA VAL A 21 11.82 -8.82 1.79
C VAL A 21 12.50 -9.88 0.92
N PRO A 22 13.64 -10.45 1.34
CA PRO A 22 14.30 -11.50 0.58
C PRO A 22 13.39 -12.68 0.25
N THR A 23 13.64 -13.36 -0.87
CA THR A 23 12.81 -14.48 -1.34
C THR A 23 12.74 -15.63 -0.34
N ASN A 24 13.84 -15.91 0.36
CA ASN A 24 13.91 -16.98 1.38
C ASN A 24 13.52 -16.50 2.79
N HIS A 25 12.91 -15.32 2.92
CA HIS A 25 12.57 -14.78 4.22
C HIS A 25 11.32 -15.47 4.81
N PRO A 26 11.31 -15.90 6.08
CA PRO A 26 10.17 -16.60 6.69
C PRO A 26 8.84 -15.84 6.60
N LEU A 27 8.86 -14.49 6.65
CA LEU A 27 7.68 -13.65 6.48
C LEU A 27 6.98 -13.80 5.12
N ARG A 28 7.66 -14.34 4.09
CA ARG A 28 7.04 -14.62 2.79
C ARG A 28 5.90 -15.64 2.90
N LYS A 29 5.96 -16.57 3.84
CA LYS A 29 4.90 -17.54 4.11
C LYS A 29 3.60 -16.87 4.57
N VAL A 30 3.72 -15.79 5.36
CA VAL A 30 2.55 -15.02 5.81
C VAL A 30 1.83 -14.37 4.64
N ARG A 31 2.58 -13.91 3.63
CA ARG A 31 1.99 -13.32 2.41
C ARG A 31 1.13 -14.31 1.65
N GLU A 32 1.54 -15.57 1.56
CA GLU A 32 0.77 -16.64 0.90
C GLU A 32 -0.53 -16.91 1.67
N LEU A 33 -0.44 -17.14 2.98
CA LEU A 33 -1.61 -17.36 3.83
C LEU A 33 -2.63 -16.22 3.74
N VAL A 34 -2.15 -14.97 3.79
CA VAL A 34 -3.02 -13.79 3.69
C VAL A 34 -3.66 -13.70 2.30
N ARG A 35 -2.93 -14.04 1.22
CA ARG A 35 -3.49 -14.03 -0.13
C ARG A 35 -4.62 -15.02 -0.28
N ASP A 36 -4.48 -16.22 0.27
CA ASP A 36 -5.51 -17.25 0.20
C ASP A 36 -6.78 -16.79 0.95
N VAL A 37 -6.62 -16.31 2.18
CA VAL A 37 -7.75 -15.81 2.98
C VAL A 37 -8.44 -14.62 2.31
N LEU A 38 -7.68 -13.67 1.75
CA LEU A 38 -8.26 -12.51 1.06
C LEU A 38 -8.96 -12.91 -0.24
N SER A 39 -8.46 -13.94 -0.94
CA SER A 39 -9.12 -14.49 -2.13
C SER A 39 -10.50 -15.04 -1.78
N ASP A 40 -10.61 -15.81 -0.70
CA ASP A 40 -11.87 -16.36 -0.23
C ASP A 40 -12.86 -15.27 0.22
N LEU A 41 -12.34 -14.20 0.85
CA LEU A 41 -13.15 -13.07 1.29
C LEU A 41 -13.58 -12.15 0.16
N ASN A 42 -12.92 -12.19 -1.00
CA ASN A 42 -13.13 -11.24 -2.10
C ASN A 42 -14.59 -11.16 -2.55
N ARG A 43 -15.29 -12.31 -2.64
CA ARG A 43 -16.71 -12.34 -3.04
C ARG A 43 -17.61 -11.68 -2.00
N SER A 44 -17.34 -11.88 -0.72
CA SER A 44 -18.12 -11.32 0.38
C SER A 44 -17.90 -9.82 0.48
N LEU A 45 -16.64 -9.38 0.40
CA LEU A 45 -16.28 -7.96 0.41
C LEU A 45 -16.83 -7.24 -0.82
N GLY A 46 -16.77 -7.85 -2.00
CA GLY A 46 -17.31 -7.28 -3.24
C GLY A 46 -18.82 -7.03 -3.23
N ARG A 47 -19.59 -7.68 -2.35
CA ARG A 47 -21.02 -7.40 -2.14
C ARG A 47 -21.26 -6.23 -1.18
N LEU A 48 -20.32 -5.96 -0.28
CA LEU A 48 -20.42 -4.90 0.72
C LEU A 48 -19.93 -3.56 0.18
N TYR A 49 -18.92 -3.59 -0.70
CA TYR A 49 -18.39 -2.40 -1.33
C TYR A 49 -19.22 -1.99 -2.54
N ALA A 50 -19.34 -0.68 -2.74
CA ALA A 50 -19.94 -0.12 -3.95
C ALA A 50 -19.12 -0.53 -5.18
N SER A 51 -19.82 -0.86 -6.27
CA SER A 51 -19.19 -1.14 -7.57
C SER A 51 -18.51 0.08 -8.18
N GLU A 52 -18.98 1.26 -7.80
CA GLU A 52 -18.45 2.55 -8.23
C GLU A 52 -17.87 3.29 -7.02
N GLY A 53 -16.75 3.99 -7.21
CA GLY A 53 -16.15 4.81 -6.18
C GLY A 53 -17.01 6.04 -5.87
N ARG A 54 -16.72 6.71 -4.76
CA ARG A 54 -17.25 8.06 -4.55
C ARG A 54 -16.69 8.97 -5.66
N PRO A 55 -17.53 9.74 -6.37
CA PRO A 55 -17.02 10.72 -7.32
C PRO A 55 -16.02 11.63 -6.62
N SER A 56 -14.86 11.83 -7.25
CA SER A 56 -13.85 12.74 -6.74
C SER A 56 -14.45 14.14 -6.64
N ILE A 57 -14.38 14.74 -5.45
CA ILE A 57 -14.67 16.16 -5.31
C ILE A 57 -13.37 16.91 -5.65
N PRO A 58 -13.37 17.77 -6.68
CA PRO A 58 -12.23 18.61 -6.98
C PRO A 58 -11.88 19.49 -5.77
N PRO A 59 -10.59 19.72 -5.49
CA PRO A 59 -10.12 20.43 -4.29
C PRO A 59 -10.66 21.86 -4.15
N GLU A 60 -11.05 22.49 -5.26
CA GLU A 60 -11.67 23.82 -5.32
C GLU A 60 -13.14 23.87 -4.87
N GLN A 61 -13.75 22.72 -4.56
CA GLN A 61 -15.14 22.59 -4.11
C GLN A 61 -15.27 22.24 -2.61
N CYS A 62 -14.15 22.25 -1.86
CA CYS A 62 -14.10 22.02 -0.41
C CYS A 62 -14.08 23.33 0.40
#